data_AF-A0A937ZXC0-F1
#
_entry.id   AF-A0A937ZXC0-F1
#
_cell.length_a   1.000
_cell.length_b   1.000
_cell.length_c   1.000
_cell.angle_alpha   90.00
_cell.angle_beta   90.00
_cell.angle_gamma   90.00
#
_symmetry.space_group_name_H-M   'P 1'
#
loop_
_entity.id
_entity.type
_entity.pdbx_description
1 polymer ?
#
loop_
_entity_poly.entity_id
_entity_poly.type
_entity_poly.pdbx_seq_one_letter_code
_entity_poly.pdbx_strand_id
1 'polypeptide(L)'
;LRLQLRLQRLGAMREAAARLLARDRLGRDVFVRGAPEGLRIDRRNAWQCEWFDLVHAYGQVQLRTQPAVHMVRERMVMTLESALARVSAMLGVALDWIELRDFLPTSRDGGDWSDPRLRRSVLASSFVATLELARTGKAVIAQEETFGPLRVKAAKA
;
A
#
# COMPACT_ATOMS: atom_id res chain seq x y z
N LEU A 1 19.29 -25.83 -26.50
CA LEU A 1 20.19 -25.92 -25.31
C LEU A 1 19.47 -26.06 -23.96
N ARG A 2 18.34 -25.38 -23.68
CA ARG A 2 17.67 -25.45 -22.35
C ARG A 2 17.01 -26.80 -22.00
N LEU A 3 16.49 -27.54 -22.98
CA LEU A 3 15.82 -28.83 -22.75
C LEU A 3 16.82 -29.97 -22.47
N GLN A 4 17.91 -30.03 -23.25
CA GLN A 4 18.96 -31.04 -23.10
C GLN A 4 19.58 -31.03 -21.69
N LEU A 5 19.89 -29.84 -21.16
CA LEU A 5 20.41 -29.70 -19.81
C LEU A 5 19.41 -30.15 -18.73
N ARG A 6 18.10 -29.90 -18.94
CA ARG A 6 17.04 -30.38 -18.03
C ARG A 6 16.93 -31.89 -18.04
N LEU A 7 17.01 -32.53 -19.21
CA LEU A 7 16.99 -33.98 -19.33
C LEU A 7 18.24 -34.64 -18.73
N GLN A 8 19.43 -34.05 -18.91
CA GLN A 8 20.66 -34.53 -18.26
C GLN A 8 20.56 -34.48 -16.73
N ARG A 9 20.03 -33.38 -16.16
CA ARG A 9 19.80 -33.27 -14.71
C ARG A 9 18.78 -34.30 -14.22
N LEU A 10 17.69 -34.49 -14.94
CA LEU A 10 16.69 -35.50 -14.60
C LEU A 10 17.28 -36.92 -14.66
N GLY A 11 18.10 -37.22 -15.66
CA GLY A 11 18.84 -38.48 -15.77
C GLY A 11 19.75 -38.71 -14.57
N ALA A 12 20.59 -37.72 -14.23
CA ALA A 12 21.47 -37.79 -13.07
C ALA A 12 20.72 -38.00 -11.75
N MET A 13 19.58 -37.32 -11.58
CA MET A 13 18.70 -37.50 -10.41
C MET A 13 18.14 -38.93 -10.34
N ARG A 14 17.68 -39.48 -11.46
CA ARG A 14 17.12 -40.84 -11.54
C ARG A 14 18.18 -41.90 -11.23
N GLU A 15 19.37 -41.77 -11.80
CA GLU A 15 20.48 -42.69 -11.50
C GLU A 15 20.89 -42.63 -10.03
N ALA A 16 20.99 -41.43 -9.45
CA ALA A 16 21.30 -41.27 -8.03
C ALA A 16 20.22 -41.91 -7.13
N ALA A 17 18.94 -41.72 -7.48
CA ALA A 17 17.82 -42.33 -6.76
C ALA A 17 17.84 -43.85 -6.87
N ALA A 18 18.09 -44.41 -8.06
CA ALA A 18 18.21 -45.86 -8.25
C ALA A 18 19.37 -46.44 -7.43
N ARG A 19 20.54 -45.79 -7.45
CA ARG A 19 21.70 -46.20 -6.62
C ARG A 19 21.39 -46.14 -5.14
N LEU A 20 20.62 -45.15 -4.68
CA LEU A 20 20.22 -45.03 -3.28
C LEU A 20 19.25 -46.13 -2.86
N LEU A 21 18.24 -46.41 -3.69
CA LEU A 21 17.22 -47.43 -3.42
C LEU A 21 17.78 -48.86 -3.47
N ALA A 22 18.86 -49.07 -4.21
CA ALA A 22 19.56 -50.35 -4.27
C ALA A 22 20.51 -50.58 -3.08
N ARG A 23 20.68 -49.62 -2.16
CA ARG A 23 21.52 -49.82 -0.97
C ARG A 23 20.78 -50.63 0.09
N ASP A 24 21.56 -51.38 0.86
CA ASP A 24 21.10 -52.11 2.03
C ASP A 24 20.40 -51.18 3.04
N ARG A 25 19.24 -51.61 3.52
CA ARG A 25 18.42 -50.82 4.44
C ARG A 25 18.77 -51.14 5.88
N LEU A 26 19.04 -50.10 6.66
CA LEU A 26 19.24 -50.21 8.11
C LEU A 26 17.98 -50.76 8.80
N GLY A 27 18.15 -51.75 9.67
CA GLY A 27 17.07 -52.47 10.35
C GLY A 27 16.40 -53.58 9.52
N ARG A 28 16.83 -53.79 8.26
CA ARG A 28 16.35 -54.88 7.40
C ARG A 28 17.50 -55.75 6.88
N ASP A 29 18.40 -55.13 6.12
CA ASP A 29 19.51 -55.80 5.45
C ASP A 29 20.82 -55.61 6.23
N VAL A 30 20.98 -54.46 6.92
CA VAL A 30 22.09 -54.17 7.85
C VAL A 30 21.54 -53.68 9.18
N PHE A 31 22.20 -53.99 10.30
CA PHE A 31 21.76 -53.58 11.64
C PHE A 31 22.75 -52.61 12.28
N VAL A 32 22.25 -51.76 13.19
CA VAL A 32 23.09 -50.83 13.94
C VAL A 32 24.07 -51.58 14.85
N ARG A 33 25.28 -51.04 15.00
CA ARG A 33 26.25 -51.54 15.97
C ARG A 33 25.80 -51.14 17.39
N GLY A 34 25.89 -52.05 18.36
CA GLY A 34 25.48 -51.79 19.75
C GLY A 34 26.31 -50.72 20.48
N ALA A 35 27.57 -50.52 20.08
CA ALA A 35 28.43 -49.43 20.53
C ALA A 35 28.95 -48.65 19.32
N PRO A 36 28.16 -47.69 18.79
CA PRO A 36 28.60 -46.88 17.66
C PRO A 36 29.71 -45.93 18.11
N GLU A 37 30.79 -45.83 17.34
CA GLU A 37 31.78 -44.77 17.52
C GLU A 37 31.12 -43.43 17.17
N GLY A 38 31.34 -42.40 17.98
CA GLY A 38 30.79 -41.07 17.72
C GLY A 38 31.27 -40.52 16.38
N LEU A 39 30.45 -39.68 15.74
CA LEU A 39 30.84 -39.01 14.50
C LEU A 39 32.11 -38.20 14.74
N ARG A 40 33.19 -38.56 14.06
CA ARG A 40 34.43 -37.83 14.12
C ARG A 40 34.21 -36.46 13.46
N ILE A 41 34.18 -35.40 14.26
CA ILE A 41 34.13 -34.02 13.76
C ILE A 41 35.50 -33.73 13.17
N ASP A 42 35.70 -34.03 11.89
CA ASP A 42 36.97 -33.78 11.18
C ASP A 42 37.22 -32.29 10.96
N ARG A 43 36.20 -31.43 11.11
CA ARG A 43 36.32 -30.00 10.84
C ARG A 43 35.87 -29.17 12.04
N ARG A 44 36.84 -28.53 12.71
CA ARG A 44 36.61 -27.44 13.66
C ARG A 44 36.69 -26.12 12.89
N ASN A 45 35.57 -25.42 12.75
CA ASN A 45 35.57 -24.11 12.10
C ASN A 45 36.11 -23.07 13.09
N ALA A 46 37.32 -22.57 12.82
CA ALA A 46 37.85 -21.39 13.48
C ALA A 46 37.38 -20.16 12.70
N TRP A 47 36.30 -19.54 13.15
CA TRP A 47 35.84 -18.29 12.56
C TRP A 47 36.81 -17.17 12.92
N GLN A 48 37.44 -16.59 11.91
CA GLN A 48 38.29 -15.42 12.03
C GLN A 48 37.51 -14.23 11.49
N CYS A 49 37.58 -13.09 12.17
CA CYS A 49 36.99 -11.85 11.69
C CYS A 49 37.96 -10.70 11.97
N GLU A 50 38.04 -9.78 11.02
CA GLU A 50 38.69 -8.49 11.25
C GLU A 50 37.77 -7.58 12.05
N TRP A 51 38.34 -6.56 12.68
CA TRP A 51 37.55 -5.56 13.42
C TRP A 51 36.45 -4.92 12.55
N PHE A 52 36.78 -4.68 11.28
CA PHE A 52 35.82 -4.13 10.30
C PHE A 52 34.61 -5.04 10.10
N ASP A 53 34.80 -6.36 10.01
CA ASP A 53 33.72 -7.32 9.80
C ASP A 53 32.72 -7.29 10.96
N LEU A 54 33.25 -7.18 12.18
CA LEU A 54 32.44 -7.11 13.39
C LEU A 54 31.61 -5.83 13.46
N VAL A 55 32.22 -4.68 13.18
CA VAL A 55 31.54 -3.38 13.16
C VAL A 55 30.51 -3.31 12.03
N HIS A 56 30.85 -3.81 10.85
CA HIS A 56 29.96 -3.83 9.69
C HIS A 56 28.74 -4.74 9.94
N ALA A 57 28.95 -5.94 10.48
CA ALA A 57 27.86 -6.85 10.84
C ALA A 57 26.94 -6.23 11.90
N TYR A 58 27.51 -5.57 12.92
CA TYR A 58 26.74 -4.84 13.91
C TYR A 58 25.89 -3.73 13.28
N GLY A 59 26.48 -2.92 12.40
CA GLY A 59 25.76 -1.87 11.67
C GLY A 59 24.60 -2.41 10.84
N GLN A 60 24.79 -3.55 10.16
CA GLN A 60 23.70 -4.19 9.40
C GLN A 60 22.56 -4.69 10.29
N VAL A 61 22.87 -5.26 11.46
CA VAL A 61 21.84 -5.71 12.42
C VAL A 61 21.07 -4.51 12.98
N GLN A 62 21.77 -3.43 13.34
CA GLN A 62 21.17 -2.19 13.82
C GLN A 62 20.26 -1.54 12.76
N LEU A 63 20.69 -1.48 11.50
CA LEU A 63 19.87 -0.93 10.41
C LEU A 63 18.56 -1.70 10.20
N ARG A 64 18.54 -3.03 10.41
CA ARG A 64 17.31 -3.83 10.32
C ARG A 64 16.34 -3.56 11.45
N THR A 65 16.84 -3.11 12.61
CA THR A 65 16.03 -2.81 13.79
C THR A 65 15.59 -1.36 13.85
N GLN A 66 16.11 -0.49 12.99
CA GLN A 66 15.65 0.89 12.92
C GLN A 66 14.22 0.95 12.36
N PRO A 67 13.30 1.66 13.04
CA PRO A 67 11.96 1.85 12.53
C PRO A 67 12.02 2.64 11.22
N ALA A 68 11.44 2.09 10.16
CA ALA A 68 11.29 2.81 8.91
C ALA A 68 10.36 4.00 9.13
N VAL A 69 10.87 5.22 8.92
CA VAL A 69 10.04 6.43 8.99
C VAL A 69 9.12 6.44 7.77
N HIS A 70 7.85 6.05 7.98
CA HIS A 70 6.83 6.18 6.96
C HIS A 70 6.32 7.63 6.92
N MET A 71 6.82 8.41 5.97
CA MET A 71 6.31 9.75 5.71
C MET A 71 5.05 9.66 4.85
N VAL A 72 3.88 9.77 5.49
CA VAL A 72 2.61 9.92 4.78
C VAL A 72 2.63 11.27 4.08
N ARG A 73 2.62 11.26 2.75
CA ARG A 73 2.46 12.50 1.98
C ARG A 73 1.02 12.98 2.13
N GLU A 74 0.85 14.24 2.52
CA GLU A 74 -0.45 14.89 2.49
C GLU A 74 -1.00 14.87 1.06
N ARG A 75 -2.19 14.30 0.90
CA ARG A 75 -2.91 14.34 -0.37
C ARG A 75 -3.61 15.70 -0.46
N MET A 76 -3.41 16.38 -1.59
CA MET A 76 -4.10 17.63 -1.91
C MET A 76 -5.56 17.35 -2.28
N VAL A 77 -6.37 16.94 -1.30
CA VAL A 77 -7.79 16.60 -1.47
C VAL A 77 -8.64 17.26 -0.41
N MET A 78 -9.83 17.71 -0.79
CA MET A 78 -10.86 18.14 0.15
C MET A 78 -11.62 16.92 0.67
N THR A 79 -11.83 16.82 1.98
CA THR A 79 -12.68 15.76 2.54
C THR A 79 -14.16 16.06 2.32
N LEU A 80 -14.98 15.01 2.31
CA LEU A 80 -16.43 15.19 2.19
C LEU A 80 -17.02 15.96 3.37
N GLU A 81 -16.54 15.75 4.60
CA GLU A 81 -17.04 16.52 5.75
C GLU A 81 -16.74 18.01 5.62
N SER A 82 -15.53 18.35 5.17
CA SER A 82 -15.13 19.74 4.89
C SER A 82 -16.02 20.35 3.81
N ALA A 83 -16.34 19.58 2.77
CA ALA A 83 -17.23 20.00 1.70
C ALA A 83 -18.65 20.29 2.21
N LEU A 84 -19.21 19.38 3.02
CA LEU A 84 -20.53 19.52 3.61
C LEU A 84 -20.61 20.74 4.53
N ALA A 85 -19.62 20.95 5.38
CA ALA A 85 -19.55 22.10 6.26
C ALA A 85 -19.54 23.42 5.47
N ARG A 86 -18.72 23.49 4.41
CA ARG A 86 -18.61 24.66 3.53
C ARG A 86 -19.90 24.95 2.77
N VAL A 87 -20.45 23.96 2.07
CA VAL A 87 -21.68 24.15 1.30
C VAL A 87 -22.84 24.54 2.22
N SER A 88 -22.94 23.91 3.40
CA SER A 88 -23.98 24.25 4.39
C SER A 88 -23.82 25.68 4.91
N ALA A 89 -22.60 26.13 5.23
CA ALA A 89 -22.34 27.48 5.69
C ALA A 89 -22.71 28.53 4.64
N MET A 90 -22.38 28.28 3.37
CA MET A 90 -22.72 29.18 2.26
C MET A 90 -24.21 29.20 1.96
N LEU A 91 -24.91 28.06 2.02
CA LEU A 91 -26.37 28.01 1.87
C LEU A 91 -27.09 28.74 3.01
N GLY A 92 -26.51 28.78 4.22
CA GLY A 92 -27.06 29.56 5.33
C GLY A 92 -26.98 31.07 5.15
N VAL A 93 -26.09 31.57 4.27
CA VAL A 93 -25.92 33.00 3.97
C VAL A 93 -26.63 33.39 2.67
N ALA A 94 -26.75 32.45 1.73
CA ALA A 94 -27.34 32.65 0.42
C ALA A 94 -28.87 32.75 0.47
N LEU A 95 -29.42 33.91 0.11
CA LEU A 95 -30.88 34.10 -0.05
C LEU A 95 -31.41 33.54 -1.37
N ASP A 96 -30.54 33.41 -2.39
CA ASP A 96 -30.92 33.03 -3.75
C ASP A 96 -30.05 31.93 -4.36
N TRP A 97 -30.37 31.56 -5.61
CA TRP A 97 -29.63 30.57 -6.39
C TRP A 97 -28.17 30.97 -6.56
N ILE A 98 -27.24 30.08 -6.20
CA ILE A 98 -25.80 30.26 -6.36
C ILE A 98 -25.24 29.14 -7.23
N GLU A 99 -24.27 29.43 -8.09
CA GLU A 99 -23.62 28.38 -8.87
C GLU A 99 -22.66 27.57 -8.01
N LEU A 100 -22.60 26.25 -8.21
CA LEU A 100 -21.73 25.34 -7.45
C LEU A 100 -20.26 25.78 -7.48
N ARG A 101 -19.83 26.41 -8.59
CA ARG A 101 -18.46 26.90 -8.74
C ARG A 101 -18.13 28.04 -7.78
N ASP A 102 -19.13 28.81 -7.34
CA ASP A 102 -18.91 29.92 -6.42
C ASP A 102 -18.62 29.44 -5.00
N PHE A 103 -18.90 28.16 -4.71
CA PHE A 103 -18.56 27.51 -3.45
C PHE A 103 -17.08 27.10 -3.35
N LEU A 104 -16.30 27.22 -4.44
CA LEU A 104 -14.86 26.96 -4.42
C LEU A 104 -14.14 27.91 -3.43
N PRO A 105 -13.18 27.43 -2.62
CA PRO A 105 -12.34 28.26 -1.79
C PRO A 105 -11.70 29.38 -2.60
N THR A 106 -11.76 30.58 -2.06
CA THR A 106 -11.06 31.73 -2.61
C THR A 106 -9.69 31.84 -1.97
N SER A 107 -8.78 32.65 -2.54
CA SER A 107 -7.47 32.94 -1.95
C SER A 107 -7.55 33.51 -0.52
N ARG A 108 -8.72 34.03 -0.12
CA ARG A 108 -9.00 34.56 1.22
C ARG A 108 -9.16 33.47 2.28
N ASP A 109 -9.45 32.23 1.90
CA ASP A 109 -9.76 31.13 2.82
C ASP A 109 -8.52 30.45 3.44
N GLY A 110 -7.32 30.93 3.09
CA GLY A 110 -6.04 30.39 3.57
C GLY A 110 -5.69 29.06 2.91
N GLY A 111 -4.58 29.01 2.16
CA GLY A 111 -4.10 27.81 1.47
C GLY A 111 -3.66 28.08 0.02
N ASP A 112 -2.83 27.20 -0.54
CA ASP A 112 -2.41 27.26 -1.94
C ASP A 112 -3.49 26.65 -2.86
N TRP A 113 -4.60 27.40 -2.99
CA TRP A 113 -5.74 27.02 -3.84
C TRP A 113 -5.48 27.24 -5.34
N SER A 114 -4.23 27.58 -5.71
CA SER A 114 -3.81 27.75 -7.10
C SER A 114 -3.60 26.42 -7.82
N ASP A 115 -3.34 25.32 -7.10
CA ASP A 115 -3.11 24.00 -7.68
C ASP A 115 -4.37 23.49 -8.42
N PRO A 116 -4.29 23.24 -9.74
CA PRO A 116 -5.39 22.67 -10.52
C PRO A 116 -5.93 21.35 -9.97
N ARG A 117 -5.11 20.52 -9.31
CA ARG A 117 -5.53 19.24 -8.71
C ARG A 117 -6.45 19.45 -7.52
N LEU A 118 -6.09 20.40 -6.65
CA LEU A 118 -6.89 20.73 -5.47
C LEU A 118 -8.24 21.31 -5.89
N ARG A 119 -8.27 22.20 -6.90
CA ARG A 119 -9.52 22.75 -7.45
C ARG A 119 -10.48 21.67 -7.97
N ARG A 120 -9.96 20.65 -8.67
CA ARG A 120 -10.78 19.50 -9.12
C ARG A 120 -11.33 18.69 -7.94
N SER A 121 -10.50 18.43 -6.93
CA SER A 121 -10.93 17.69 -5.74
C SER A 121 -12.02 18.45 -4.97
N VAL A 122 -11.87 19.77 -4.81
CA VAL A 122 -12.88 20.61 -4.19
C VAL A 122 -14.18 20.54 -4.97
N LEU A 123 -14.15 20.79 -6.29
CA LEU A 123 -15.37 20.79 -7.10
C LEU A 123 -16.12 19.46 -7.00
N ALA A 124 -15.40 18.34 -7.10
CA ALA A 124 -15.98 17.01 -6.96
C ALA A 124 -16.59 16.78 -5.57
N SER A 125 -15.89 17.19 -4.51
CA SER A 125 -16.36 17.00 -3.14
C SER A 125 -17.56 17.90 -2.82
N SER A 126 -17.56 19.16 -3.30
CA SER A 126 -18.69 20.08 -3.20
C SER A 126 -19.90 19.58 -3.98
N PHE A 127 -19.69 18.96 -5.15
CA PHE A 127 -20.77 18.33 -5.92
C PHE A 127 -21.42 17.19 -5.14
N VAL A 128 -20.62 16.27 -4.60
CA VAL A 128 -21.14 15.17 -3.78
C VAL A 128 -21.85 15.71 -2.53
N ALA A 129 -21.27 16.69 -1.83
CA ALA A 129 -21.89 17.33 -0.69
C ALA A 129 -23.25 17.97 -1.04
N THR A 130 -23.35 18.60 -2.21
CA THR A 130 -24.60 19.20 -2.70
C THR A 130 -25.67 18.14 -2.95
N LEU A 131 -25.30 17.01 -3.57
CA LEU A 131 -26.21 15.88 -3.78
C LEU A 131 -26.68 15.27 -2.44
N GLU A 132 -25.79 15.19 -1.45
CA GLU A 132 -26.13 14.74 -0.10
C GLU A 132 -27.12 15.68 0.62
N LEU A 133 -26.92 16.99 0.48
CA LEU A 133 -27.85 17.99 1.02
C LEU A 133 -29.21 17.96 0.30
N ALA A 134 -29.23 17.75 -1.01
CA ALA A 134 -30.47 17.58 -1.76
C ALA A 134 -31.20 16.29 -1.37
N ARG A 135 -30.46 15.17 -1.22
CA ARG A 135 -31.00 13.89 -0.74
C ARG A 135 -31.65 14.00 0.64
N THR A 136 -31.10 14.84 1.51
CA THR A 136 -31.63 15.09 2.86
C THR A 136 -32.67 16.22 2.91
N GLY A 137 -33.08 16.77 1.75
CA GLY A 137 -34.09 17.82 1.67
C GLY A 137 -33.64 19.19 2.16
N LYS A 138 -32.33 19.41 2.33
CA LYS A 138 -31.76 20.69 2.82
C LYS A 138 -31.42 21.65 1.69
N ALA A 139 -31.29 21.16 0.47
CA ALA A 139 -30.96 21.96 -0.71
C ALA A 139 -31.81 21.55 -1.93
N VAL A 140 -32.00 22.49 -2.85
CA VAL A 140 -32.60 22.26 -4.16
C VAL A 140 -31.56 22.56 -5.22
N ILE A 141 -31.52 21.75 -6.28
CA ILE A 141 -30.56 21.84 -7.37
C ILE A 141 -31.30 22.15 -8.68
N ALA A 142 -30.73 23.01 -9.52
CA ALA A 142 -31.24 23.31 -10.86
C ALA A 142 -30.12 23.29 -11.90
N GLN A 143 -30.35 22.61 -13.02
CA GLN A 143 -29.45 22.56 -14.18
C GLN A 143 -30.31 22.56 -15.45
N GLU A 144 -30.08 23.54 -16.34
CA GLU A 144 -30.90 23.72 -17.55
C GLU A 144 -30.38 22.91 -18.74
N GLU A 145 -29.07 22.73 -18.84
CA GLU A 145 -28.40 22.04 -19.94
C GLU A 145 -27.40 21.00 -19.42
N THR A 146 -27.19 19.93 -20.17
CA THR A 146 -26.19 18.90 -19.84
C THR A 146 -24.80 19.54 -19.76
N PHE A 147 -24.10 19.37 -18.64
CA PHE A 147 -22.83 20.02 -18.33
C PHE A 147 -22.88 21.57 -18.25
N GLY A 148 -24.08 22.14 -18.25
CA GLY A 148 -24.31 23.56 -17.96
C GLY A 148 -24.11 23.88 -16.47
N PRO A 149 -24.21 25.17 -16.09
CA PRO A 149 -24.04 25.61 -14.72
C PRO A 149 -25.01 24.91 -13.77
N LEU A 150 -24.47 24.35 -12.68
CA LEU A 150 -25.25 23.75 -11.61
C LEU A 150 -25.54 24.81 -10.55
N ARG A 151 -26.81 25.14 -10.34
CA ARG A 151 -27.25 26.09 -9.32
C ARG A 151 -27.81 25.37 -8.12
N VAL A 152 -27.55 25.92 -6.93
CA VAL A 152 -27.96 25.37 -5.64
C VAL A 152 -28.64 26.47 -4.85
N LYS A 153 -29.73 26.13 -4.16
CA LYS A 153 -30.45 27.01 -3.23
C LYS A 153 -30.85 26.23 -1.98
N ALA A 154 -30.93 26.89 -0.84
CA ALA A 154 -31.46 26.27 0.38
C ALA A 154 -32.92 25.84 0.16
N ALA A 155 -33.28 24.65 0.66
CA ALA A 155 -34.68 24.24 0.65
C ALA A 155 -35.50 25.13 1.59
N LYS A 156 -36.71 25.50 1.18
CA LYS A 156 -37.65 26.16 2.10
C LYS A 156 -38.06 25.14 3.16
N ALA A 157 -37.88 25.51 4.43
CA ALA A 157 -38.39 24.76 5.58
C ALA A 157 -39.92 24.62 5.52
#